data_AF-A0A059X623-F1
#
_entry.id   AF-A0A059X623-F1
#
_cell.length_a   1.000
_cell.length_b   1.000
_cell.length_c   1.000
_cell.angle_alpha   90.00
_cell.angle_beta   90.00
_cell.angle_gamma   90.00
#
_symmetry.space_group_name_H-M   'P 1'
#
loop_
_entity.id
_entity.type
_entity.pdbx_description
1 polymer ?
#
loop_
_entity_poly.entity_id
_entity_poly.type
_entity_poly.pdbx_seq_one_letter_code
_entity_poly.pdbx_strand_id
1 'polypeptide(L)'
;MLAWVLFIAIVLNMITGKERLSTLADVAFLNSDLGVDYRNRAFYEIYDNRIVIKDPVWGEETIDPAENPYDEILLGLANHDALRRLQTLEQLTLSERYSTIPDSYYFSRWEHAWGSLIFVRRMAREMGIDEKESMYLQLKVLLSDFKHTAFSHAGDWLFEGGEGGSERTHEARSDYSDMVGISRILVVHGFDPKRIFDDSVQDITDAEKPRR
;
A
#
# COMPACT_ATOMS: atom_id res chain seq x y z
N MET A 1 3.71 0.91 18.52
CA MET A 1 4.37 1.73 17.49
C MET A 1 3.43 2.64 16.70
N LEU A 2 2.14 2.29 16.51
CA LEU A 2 1.11 3.14 15.89
C LEU A 2 0.81 4.50 16.57
N ALA A 3 1.26 4.71 17.82
CA ALA A 3 1.01 5.94 18.57
C ALA A 3 1.90 7.13 18.16
N TRP A 4 3.04 6.90 17.49
CA TRP A 4 4.02 7.96 17.21
C TRP A 4 3.76 8.69 15.89
N VAL A 5 3.32 7.98 14.85
CA VAL A 5 2.97 8.58 13.54
C VAL A 5 1.74 9.48 13.66
N LEU A 6 0.76 9.07 14.49
CA LEU A 6 -0.45 9.83 14.74
C LEU A 6 -0.18 11.12 15.55
N PHE A 7 0.80 11.11 16.47
CA PHE A 7 1.17 12.27 17.27
C PHE A 7 1.83 13.39 16.44
N ILE A 8 2.65 13.02 15.44
CA ILE A 8 3.34 13.98 14.56
C ILE A 8 2.34 14.65 13.59
N ALA A 9 1.39 13.89 13.05
CA ALA A 9 0.36 14.43 12.14
C ALA A 9 -0.58 15.42 12.84
N ILE A 10 -0.94 15.17 14.11
CA ILE A 10 -1.81 16.06 14.89
C ILE A 10 -1.10 17.38 15.26
N VAL A 11 0.19 17.32 15.60
CA VAL A 11 0.99 18.52 15.94
C VAL A 11 1.22 19.41 14.72
N LEU A 12 1.43 18.84 13.53
CA LEU A 12 1.62 19.60 12.29
C LEU A 12 0.33 20.30 11.80
N ASN A 13 -0.82 19.67 12.00
CA ASN A 13 -2.12 20.22 11.57
C ASN A 13 -2.60 21.38 12.46
N MET A 14 -2.16 21.44 13.73
CA MET A 14 -2.41 22.60 14.60
C MET A 14 -1.60 23.84 14.23
N ILE A 15 -0.52 23.71 13.44
CA ILE A 15 0.43 24.79 13.14
C ILE A 15 0.08 25.54 11.83
N THR A 16 -0.57 24.89 10.87
CA THR A 16 -0.56 25.36 9.47
C THR A 16 -1.89 25.95 8.95
N GLY A 17 -2.91 26.02 9.81
CA GLY A 17 -4.30 26.41 9.50
C GLY A 17 -4.51 27.28 8.25
N LYS A 18 -4.95 26.65 7.15
CA LYS A 18 -5.49 27.34 5.98
C LYS A 18 -6.58 26.52 5.27
N GLU A 19 -7.78 27.11 5.22
CA GLU A 19 -8.88 26.75 4.32
C GLU A 19 -8.71 27.43 2.94
N ARG A 20 -9.02 26.75 1.83
CA ARG A 20 -10.06 27.17 0.86
C ARG A 20 -10.22 26.26 -0.37
N LEU A 21 -11.46 26.28 -0.85
CA LEU A 21 -12.16 25.50 -1.89
C LEU A 21 -11.97 26.01 -3.34
N SER A 22 -12.20 25.13 -4.32
CA SER A 22 -13.14 25.26 -5.48
C SER A 22 -12.74 24.25 -6.59
N THR A 23 -13.59 23.46 -7.27
CA THR A 23 -15.06 23.41 -7.46
C THR A 23 -15.54 21.95 -7.59
N LEU A 24 -16.78 21.70 -7.14
CA LEU A 24 -17.38 20.41 -6.74
C LEU A 24 -18.80 20.18 -7.30
N ALA A 25 -19.30 21.06 -8.17
CA ALA A 25 -20.73 21.18 -8.38
C ALA A 25 -21.37 19.99 -9.13
N ASP A 26 -20.65 19.39 -10.08
CA ASP A 26 -21.31 18.48 -11.03
C ASP A 26 -21.29 17.00 -10.62
N VAL A 27 -20.41 16.62 -9.68
CA VAL A 27 -20.32 15.23 -9.16
C VAL A 27 -21.10 15.07 -7.84
N ALA A 28 -21.42 16.17 -7.15
CA ALA A 28 -22.05 16.16 -5.84
C ALA A 28 -23.56 15.80 -5.87
N PHE A 29 -24.24 15.95 -7.00
CA PHE A 29 -25.71 15.82 -7.04
C PHE A 29 -26.22 14.37 -6.98
N LEU A 30 -25.37 13.37 -7.21
CA LEU A 30 -25.76 11.95 -7.16
C LEU A 30 -25.37 11.24 -5.84
N ASN A 31 -24.55 11.86 -4.98
CA ASN A 31 -23.81 11.14 -3.93
C ASN A 31 -24.10 11.61 -2.49
N SER A 32 -25.00 12.57 -2.28
CA SER A 32 -25.29 13.15 -0.96
C SER A 32 -26.04 12.23 0.02
N ASP A 33 -26.52 11.08 -0.43
CA ASP A 33 -27.37 10.20 0.39
C ASP A 33 -26.59 9.24 1.31
N LEU A 34 -25.25 9.19 1.21
CA LEU A 34 -24.41 8.26 1.99
C LEU A 34 -23.45 8.92 2.99
N GLY A 35 -23.37 10.25 3.07
CA GLY A 35 -22.55 10.94 4.08
C GLY A 35 -21.02 10.76 3.97
N VAL A 36 -20.52 10.15 2.89
CA VAL A 36 -19.09 9.85 2.68
C VAL A 36 -18.38 11.04 2.03
N ASP A 37 -17.33 11.58 2.67
CA ASP A 37 -16.48 12.61 2.04
C ASP A 37 -15.39 11.98 1.16
N TYR A 38 -15.72 11.77 -0.12
CA TYR A 38 -14.78 11.25 -1.12
C TYR A 38 -13.61 12.21 -1.44
N ARG A 39 -13.62 13.46 -0.96
CA ARG A 39 -12.56 14.44 -1.27
C ARG A 39 -11.24 14.16 -0.57
N ASN A 40 -11.25 13.27 0.44
CA ASN A 40 -10.07 12.87 1.20
C ASN A 40 -9.59 11.44 0.85
N ARG A 41 -9.87 10.94 -0.36
CA ARG A 41 -9.39 9.63 -0.80
C ARG A 41 -8.24 9.72 -1.79
N ALA A 42 -7.43 8.66 -1.83
CA ALA A 42 -6.42 8.55 -2.86
C ALA A 42 -7.08 8.33 -4.23
N PHE A 43 -6.55 9.00 -5.24
CA PHE A 43 -7.02 8.89 -6.62
C PHE A 43 -5.92 8.36 -7.52
N TYR A 44 -6.28 7.45 -8.43
CA TYR A 44 -5.35 6.73 -9.29
C TYR A 44 -5.78 6.88 -10.75
N GLU A 45 -4.94 7.52 -11.56
CA GLU A 45 -5.08 7.54 -13.02
C GLU A 45 -4.05 6.59 -13.61
N ILE A 46 -4.51 5.42 -14.07
CA ILE A 46 -3.65 4.39 -14.67
C ILE A 46 -3.76 4.51 -16.18
N TYR A 47 -2.65 4.85 -16.82
CA TYR A 47 -2.47 4.89 -18.27
C TYR A 47 -1.60 3.71 -18.72
N ASP A 48 -1.53 3.47 -20.03
CA ASP A 48 -0.69 2.39 -20.59
C ASP A 48 0.80 2.55 -20.26
N ASN A 49 1.26 3.80 -20.09
CA ASN A 49 2.67 4.13 -19.92
C ASN A 49 3.01 4.82 -18.60
N ARG A 50 2.04 5.10 -17.72
CA ARG A 50 2.29 5.77 -16.43
C ARG A 50 1.12 5.64 -15.47
N ILE A 51 1.37 5.89 -14.19
CA ILE A 51 0.34 6.04 -13.15
C ILE A 51 0.52 7.41 -12.50
N VAL A 52 -0.58 8.15 -12.35
CA VAL A 52 -0.63 9.34 -11.51
C VAL A 52 -1.41 9.00 -10.25
N ILE A 53 -0.77 9.14 -9.10
CA ILE A 53 -1.37 8.87 -7.80
C ILE A 53 -1.47 10.20 -7.05
N LYS A 54 -2.70 10.58 -6.66
CA LYS A 54 -2.96 11.73 -5.79
C LYS A 54 -3.39 11.18 -4.44
N ASP A 55 -2.45 11.08 -3.52
CA ASP A 55 -2.67 10.57 -2.18
C ASP A 55 -2.89 11.75 -1.20
N PRO A 56 -3.91 11.71 -0.31
CA PRO A 56 -4.17 12.81 0.62
C PRO A 56 -3.12 12.93 1.74
N VAL A 57 -2.38 11.85 2.04
CA VAL A 57 -1.34 11.82 3.07
C VAL A 57 0.01 12.23 2.48
N TRP A 58 0.34 11.67 1.31
CA TRP A 58 1.65 11.86 0.70
C TRP A 58 1.63 12.93 -0.41
N GLY A 59 0.48 13.32 -0.96
CA GLY A 59 0.39 14.23 -2.09
C GLY A 59 0.49 13.50 -3.43
N GLU A 60 0.90 14.21 -4.47
CA GLU A 60 0.98 13.64 -5.83
C GLU A 60 2.31 12.89 -6.04
N GLU A 61 2.22 11.74 -6.70
CA GLU A 61 3.37 10.95 -7.17
C GLU A 61 3.06 10.40 -8.56
N THR A 62 4.06 10.40 -9.43
CA THR A 62 3.96 9.80 -10.77
C THR A 62 4.89 8.59 -10.85
N ILE A 63 4.37 7.52 -11.45
CA ILE A 63 5.11 6.30 -11.79
C ILE A 63 5.22 6.28 -13.30
N ASP A 64 6.42 6.47 -13.83
CA ASP A 64 6.65 6.63 -15.27
C ASP A 64 7.99 5.98 -15.68
N PRO A 65 7.97 4.90 -16.47
CA PRO A 65 9.16 4.27 -17.04
C PRO A 65 10.10 5.21 -17.80
N ALA A 66 9.58 6.31 -18.35
CA ALA A 66 10.40 7.30 -19.02
C ALA A 66 11.29 8.09 -18.04
N GLU A 67 10.88 8.20 -16.78
CA GLU A 67 11.65 8.84 -15.70
C GLU A 67 12.49 7.82 -14.91
N ASN A 68 11.91 6.65 -14.62
CA ASN A 68 12.59 5.55 -13.94
C ASN A 68 12.27 4.21 -14.62
N PRO A 69 13.22 3.55 -15.31
CA PRO A 69 12.94 2.32 -16.07
C PRO A 69 12.42 1.17 -15.19
N TYR A 70 12.66 1.18 -13.88
CA TYR A 70 12.13 0.17 -12.98
C TYR A 70 10.61 0.30 -12.75
N ASP A 71 10.01 1.45 -13.09
CA ASP A 71 8.57 1.68 -12.95
C ASP A 71 7.73 0.82 -13.92
N GLU A 72 8.34 0.19 -14.93
CA GLU A 72 7.66 -0.83 -15.75
C GLU A 72 7.12 -1.98 -14.89
N ILE A 73 7.84 -2.34 -13.82
CA ILE A 73 7.41 -3.38 -12.89
C ILE A 73 6.13 -2.95 -12.18
N LEU A 74 6.09 -1.70 -11.72
CA LEU A 74 4.95 -1.15 -10.98
C LEU A 74 3.73 -0.99 -11.88
N LEU A 75 3.91 -0.61 -13.15
CA LEU A 75 2.83 -0.62 -14.15
C LEU A 75 2.28 -2.02 -14.40
N GLY A 76 3.17 -3.01 -14.53
CA GLY A 76 2.78 -4.41 -14.67
C GLY A 76 1.99 -4.90 -13.46
N LEU A 77 2.43 -4.56 -12.26
CA LEU A 77 1.76 -4.93 -11.00
C LEU A 77 0.44 -4.21 -10.80
N ALA A 78 0.32 -2.93 -11.17
CA ALA A 78 -0.93 -2.17 -11.06
C ALA A 78 -2.07 -2.76 -11.89
N ASN A 79 -1.73 -3.36 -13.04
CA ASN A 79 -2.68 -4.03 -13.90
C ASN A 79 -2.89 -5.51 -13.55
N HIS A 80 -2.12 -6.05 -12.60
CA HIS A 80 -2.18 -7.46 -12.24
C HIS A 80 -3.36 -7.75 -11.30
N ASP A 81 -4.18 -8.76 -11.63
CA ASP A 81 -5.40 -9.11 -10.88
C ASP A 81 -5.15 -9.37 -9.40
N ALA A 82 -4.03 -10.03 -9.08
CA ALA A 82 -3.65 -10.31 -7.69
C ALA A 82 -3.44 -9.04 -6.86
N LEU A 83 -3.03 -7.92 -7.46
CA LEU A 83 -2.91 -6.63 -6.77
C LEU A 83 -4.20 -5.82 -6.86
N ARG A 84 -4.87 -5.80 -8.03
CA ARG A 84 -6.15 -5.09 -8.22
C ARG A 84 -7.23 -5.56 -7.26
N ARG A 85 -7.23 -6.84 -6.86
CA ARG A 85 -8.19 -7.35 -5.87
C ARG A 85 -8.13 -6.62 -4.52
N LEU A 86 -6.99 -6.02 -4.16
CA LEU A 86 -6.83 -5.26 -2.91
C LEU A 86 -7.76 -4.04 -2.84
N GLN A 87 -8.26 -3.55 -3.97
CA GLN A 87 -9.27 -2.49 -4.03
C GLN A 87 -10.59 -2.90 -3.35
N THR A 88 -10.84 -4.21 -3.24
CA THR A 88 -12.06 -4.77 -2.64
C THR A 88 -11.86 -5.23 -1.19
N LEU A 89 -10.63 -5.15 -0.68
CA LEU A 89 -10.30 -5.59 0.67
C LEU A 89 -10.14 -4.39 1.59
N GLU A 90 -10.99 -4.30 2.61
CA GLU A 90 -10.89 -3.29 3.65
C GLU A 90 -9.62 -3.49 4.50
N GLN A 91 -8.97 -2.38 4.87
CA GLN A 91 -7.78 -2.43 5.71
C GLN A 91 -8.09 -2.91 7.13
N LEU A 92 -9.13 -2.34 7.75
CA LEU A 92 -9.44 -2.58 9.16
C LEU A 92 -10.52 -3.65 9.38
N THR A 93 -11.27 -4.04 8.34
CA THR A 93 -12.33 -5.07 8.38
C THR A 93 -13.39 -4.85 9.45
N LEU A 94 -13.50 -3.63 9.96
CA LEU A 94 -14.49 -3.23 10.94
C LEU A 94 -15.72 -2.73 10.18
N SER A 95 -16.87 -3.34 10.43
CA SER A 95 -18.14 -2.79 9.93
C SER A 95 -18.29 -1.35 10.44
N GLU A 96 -18.93 -0.48 9.67
CA GLU A 96 -19.21 0.92 10.04
C GLU A 96 -19.65 1.08 11.51
N ARG A 97 -20.52 0.18 12.00
CA ARG A 97 -21.02 0.17 13.39
C ARG A 97 -19.95 0.08 14.48
N TYR A 98 -18.80 -0.53 14.17
CA TYR A 98 -17.67 -0.72 15.10
C TYR A 98 -16.45 0.12 14.72
N SER A 99 -16.59 0.98 13.70
CA SER A 99 -15.55 1.92 13.31
C SER A 99 -15.40 2.98 14.40
N THR A 100 -14.26 2.99 15.09
CA THR A 100 -13.95 4.00 16.13
C THR A 100 -13.43 5.31 15.53
N ILE A 101 -13.01 5.27 14.26
CA ILE A 101 -12.60 6.42 13.46
C ILE A 101 -13.59 6.55 12.31
N PRO A 102 -14.31 7.67 12.18
CA PRO A 102 -15.21 7.90 11.03
C PRO A 102 -14.51 7.63 9.70
N ASP A 103 -15.24 7.04 8.75
CA ASP A 103 -14.79 6.72 7.38
C ASP A 103 -13.59 5.76 7.23
N SER A 104 -12.99 5.27 8.32
CA SER A 104 -11.83 4.36 8.25
C SER A 104 -12.14 2.98 7.66
N TYR A 105 -13.43 2.58 7.63
CA TYR A 105 -13.89 1.34 7.02
C TYR A 105 -13.81 1.35 5.49
N TYR A 106 -13.73 2.53 4.88
CA TYR A 106 -13.62 2.67 3.43
C TYR A 106 -12.19 2.64 2.90
N PHE A 107 -11.20 2.64 3.79
CA PHE A 107 -9.79 2.60 3.40
C PHE A 107 -9.40 1.17 3.02
N SER A 108 -9.02 0.99 1.77
CA SER A 108 -8.69 -0.30 1.18
C SER A 108 -7.22 -0.66 1.37
N ARG A 109 -6.91 -1.95 1.29
CA ARG A 109 -5.53 -2.46 1.24
C ARG A 109 -4.78 -1.98 0.01
N TRP A 110 -5.49 -1.63 -1.07
CA TRP A 110 -4.89 -0.97 -2.24
C TRP A 110 -4.31 0.39 -1.87
N GLU A 111 -5.10 1.23 -1.20
CA GLU A 111 -4.64 2.55 -0.76
C GLU A 111 -3.47 2.45 0.21
N HIS A 112 -3.51 1.49 1.14
CA HIS A 112 -2.38 1.22 2.04
C HIS A 112 -1.11 0.80 1.29
N ALA A 113 -1.20 -0.14 0.35
CA ALA A 113 -0.06 -0.68 -0.36
C ALA A 113 0.63 0.38 -1.23
N TRP A 114 -0.15 1.15 -1.99
CA TRP A 114 0.38 2.24 -2.82
C TRP A 114 0.87 3.43 -1.99
N GLY A 115 0.17 3.78 -0.90
CA GLY A 115 0.64 4.82 0.02
C GLY A 115 1.99 4.45 0.67
N SER A 116 2.16 3.18 1.04
CA SER A 116 3.43 2.67 1.57
C SER A 116 4.56 2.73 0.55
N LEU A 117 4.26 2.42 -0.72
CA LEU A 117 5.20 2.57 -1.82
C LEU A 117 5.65 4.03 -1.99
N ILE A 118 4.72 4.99 -1.99
CA ILE A 118 5.04 6.42 -2.14
C ILE A 118 5.94 6.88 -0.99
N PHE A 119 5.60 6.48 0.24
CA PHE A 119 6.41 6.78 1.42
C PHE A 119 7.86 6.29 1.26
N VAL A 120 8.04 5.00 0.94
CA VAL A 120 9.38 4.40 0.77
C VAL A 120 10.14 5.05 -0.39
N ARG A 121 9.48 5.29 -1.52
CA ARG A 121 10.07 5.96 -2.68
C ARG A 121 10.66 7.32 -2.31
N ARG A 122 9.92 8.11 -1.53
CA ARG A 122 10.37 9.43 -1.09
C ARG A 122 11.50 9.36 -0.08
N MET A 123 11.37 8.49 0.93
CA MET A 123 12.45 8.25 1.90
C MET A 123 13.74 7.80 1.21
N ALA A 124 13.65 6.88 0.24
CA ALA A 124 14.80 6.39 -0.51
C ALA A 124 15.47 7.52 -1.32
N ARG A 125 14.69 8.39 -1.98
CA ARG A 125 15.20 9.58 -2.68
C ARG A 125 15.90 10.55 -1.72
N GLU A 126 15.29 10.86 -0.58
CA GLU A 126 15.88 11.74 0.43
C GLU A 126 17.18 11.19 1.02
N MET A 127 17.26 9.87 1.17
CA MET A 127 18.44 9.17 1.66
C MET A 127 19.51 8.90 0.59
N GLY A 128 19.23 9.21 -0.69
CA GLY A 128 20.14 8.95 -1.80
C GLY A 128 20.39 7.46 -2.08
N ILE A 129 19.39 6.61 -1.83
CA ILE A 129 19.46 5.17 -2.12
C ILE A 129 19.44 4.96 -3.64
N ASP A 130 20.27 4.03 -4.13
CA ASP A 130 20.29 3.65 -5.55
C ASP A 130 18.90 3.23 -6.06
N GLU A 131 18.57 3.57 -7.30
CA GLU A 131 17.23 3.33 -7.87
C GLU A 131 16.82 1.86 -7.86
N LYS A 132 17.77 0.93 -8.11
CA LYS A 132 17.46 -0.50 -8.07
C LYS A 132 17.17 -0.97 -6.65
N GLU A 133 17.93 -0.48 -5.69
CA GLU A 133 17.75 -0.79 -4.29
C GLU A 133 16.46 -0.17 -3.73
N SER A 134 16.18 1.08 -4.10
CA SER A 134 14.93 1.76 -3.84
C SER A 134 13.74 0.97 -4.37
N MET A 135 13.85 0.39 -5.58
CA MET A 135 12.80 -0.46 -6.14
C MET A 135 12.60 -1.75 -5.33
N TYR A 136 13.66 -2.40 -4.83
CA TYR A 136 13.50 -3.55 -3.93
C TYR A 136 12.67 -3.20 -2.68
N LEU A 137 12.96 -2.06 -2.05
CA LEU A 137 12.22 -1.60 -0.87
C LEU A 137 10.75 -1.30 -1.22
N GLN A 138 10.52 -0.62 -2.35
CA GLN A 138 9.18 -0.31 -2.84
C GLN A 138 8.36 -1.57 -3.13
N LEU A 139 8.97 -2.58 -3.77
CA LEU A 139 8.32 -3.87 -4.06
C LEU A 139 8.01 -4.64 -2.78
N LYS A 140 8.92 -4.62 -1.80
CA LYS A 140 8.73 -5.28 -0.49
C LYS A 140 7.52 -4.71 0.25
N VAL A 141 7.37 -3.39 0.28
CA VAL A 141 6.20 -2.76 0.94
C VAL A 141 4.92 -2.90 0.12
N LEU A 142 4.96 -2.74 -1.20
CA LEU A 142 3.77 -2.89 -2.06
C LEU A 142 3.20 -4.30 -1.99
N LEU A 143 4.08 -5.31 -1.96
CA LEU A 143 3.72 -6.73 -1.92
C LEU A 143 3.77 -7.30 -0.49
N SER A 144 3.71 -6.45 0.53
CA SER A 144 3.53 -6.90 1.91
C SER A 144 2.14 -7.50 2.12
N ASP A 145 1.12 -6.84 1.56
CA ASP A 145 -0.29 -7.14 1.81
C ASP A 145 -0.99 -7.99 0.72
N PHE A 146 -0.31 -8.30 -0.39
CA PHE A 146 -0.93 -8.92 -1.57
C PHE A 146 -1.47 -10.35 -1.35
N LYS A 147 -1.29 -10.92 -0.16
CA LYS A 147 -1.77 -12.24 0.22
C LYS A 147 -2.94 -12.23 1.17
N HIS A 148 -3.22 -11.11 1.81
CA HIS A 148 -4.36 -11.05 2.69
C HIS A 148 -5.62 -11.44 1.93
N THR A 149 -6.35 -12.37 2.52
CA THR A 149 -7.67 -12.79 2.07
C THR A 149 -8.74 -11.88 2.65
N ALA A 150 -9.99 -12.04 2.21
CA ALA A 150 -11.12 -11.37 2.85
C ALA A 150 -11.07 -11.58 4.37
N PHE A 151 -11.41 -10.54 5.13
CA PHE A 151 -11.30 -10.45 6.60
C PHE A 151 -9.90 -10.29 7.20
N SER A 152 -8.86 -9.98 6.40
CA SER A 152 -7.56 -9.54 6.96
C SER A 152 -7.05 -10.56 8.00
N HIS A 153 -6.70 -10.11 9.20
CA HIS A 153 -6.30 -10.94 10.34
C HIS A 153 -7.39 -11.89 10.87
N ALA A 154 -8.68 -11.59 10.71
CA ALA A 154 -9.75 -12.49 11.13
C ALA A 154 -9.94 -13.64 10.14
N GLY A 155 -9.68 -13.40 8.85
CA GLY A 155 -9.60 -14.44 7.82
C GLY A 155 -8.39 -15.32 8.07
N ASP A 156 -7.21 -14.72 8.26
CA ASP A 156 -5.98 -15.44 8.56
C ASP A 156 -6.15 -16.28 9.86
N TRP A 157 -6.77 -15.75 10.93
CA TRP A 157 -7.02 -16.51 12.16
C TRP A 157 -8.06 -17.64 12.00
N LEU A 158 -9.10 -17.42 11.19
CA LEU A 158 -10.16 -18.40 10.94
C LEU A 158 -9.68 -19.53 10.00
N PHE A 159 -8.80 -19.22 9.04
CA PHE A 159 -8.25 -20.18 8.08
C PHE A 159 -6.93 -20.83 8.56
N GLU A 160 -6.14 -20.18 9.42
CA GLU A 160 -4.90 -20.73 10.02
C GLU A 160 -5.14 -21.48 11.34
N GLY A 161 -6.38 -21.62 11.81
CA GLY A 161 -6.72 -22.53 12.89
C GLY A 161 -6.12 -22.19 14.25
N GLY A 162 -5.96 -20.90 14.57
CA GLY A 162 -5.61 -20.43 15.91
C GLY A 162 -4.15 -20.63 16.36
N GLU A 163 -3.29 -21.24 15.55
CA GLU A 163 -1.84 -21.35 15.83
C GLU A 163 -1.05 -20.49 14.84
N GLY A 164 -0.76 -19.24 15.23
CA GLY A 164 0.11 -18.34 14.47
C GLY A 164 1.51 -18.95 14.32
N GLY A 165 1.91 -19.25 13.07
CA GLY A 165 3.15 -19.95 12.76
C GLY A 165 4.05 -19.16 11.82
N SER A 166 5.24 -18.80 12.29
CA SER A 166 6.20 -17.89 11.63
C SER A 166 7.09 -18.51 10.53
N GLU A 167 6.82 -19.73 10.06
CA GLU A 167 7.59 -20.36 8.97
C GLU A 167 6.70 -20.79 7.79
N ARG A 168 5.47 -21.23 8.05
CA ARG A 168 4.49 -21.60 7.00
C ARG A 168 4.06 -20.39 6.16
N THR A 169 4.14 -19.19 6.72
CA THR A 169 3.79 -17.94 6.04
C THR A 169 4.81 -17.52 4.97
N HIS A 170 6.11 -17.82 5.16
CA HIS A 170 7.19 -17.48 4.20
C HIS A 170 7.21 -18.38 2.96
N GLU A 171 6.98 -19.68 3.12
CA GLU A 171 6.83 -20.60 1.97
C GLU A 171 5.54 -20.30 1.23
N ALA A 172 4.42 -20.18 1.98
CA ALA A 172 3.13 -19.82 1.40
C ALA A 172 3.24 -18.53 0.59
N ARG A 173 3.80 -17.45 1.18
CA ARG A 173 4.80 -16.57 0.55
C ARG A 173 5.05 -16.59 -0.96
N SER A 174 6.23 -17.11 -1.25
CA SER A 174 6.78 -17.40 -2.56
C SER A 174 5.85 -18.29 -3.40
N ASP A 175 5.22 -19.30 -2.81
CA ASP A 175 4.38 -20.24 -3.56
C ASP A 175 3.19 -19.56 -4.23
N TYR A 176 2.54 -18.63 -3.50
CA TYR A 176 1.44 -17.86 -4.06
C TYR A 176 1.91 -16.86 -5.12
N SER A 177 3.04 -16.17 -4.92
CA SER A 177 3.56 -15.23 -5.93
C SER A 177 3.94 -15.95 -7.22
N ASP A 178 4.46 -17.17 -7.13
CA ASP A 178 4.72 -18.04 -8.27
C ASP A 178 3.41 -18.47 -8.95
N MET A 179 2.43 -18.93 -8.16
CA MET A 179 1.13 -19.37 -8.66
C MET A 179 0.38 -18.26 -9.41
N VAL A 180 0.38 -17.03 -8.88
CA VAL A 180 -0.30 -15.90 -9.53
C VAL A 180 0.55 -15.21 -10.59
N GLY A 181 1.81 -15.60 -10.79
CA GLY A 181 2.67 -15.06 -11.85
C GLY A 181 3.40 -13.75 -11.52
N ILE A 182 3.33 -13.25 -10.28
CA ILE A 182 4.06 -12.05 -9.84
C ILE A 182 5.57 -12.31 -9.90
N SER A 183 6.04 -13.47 -9.43
CA SER A 183 7.47 -13.80 -9.46
C SER A 183 8.04 -13.77 -10.89
N ARG A 184 7.23 -14.15 -11.88
CA ARG A 184 7.63 -14.09 -13.30
C ARG A 184 7.85 -12.66 -13.75
N ILE A 185 6.99 -11.72 -13.36
CA ILE A 185 7.17 -10.29 -13.65
C ILE A 185 8.50 -9.81 -13.06
N LEU A 186 8.75 -10.09 -11.77
CA LEU A 186 9.98 -9.68 -11.09
C LEU A 186 11.24 -10.21 -11.78
N VAL A 187 11.26 -11.50 -12.12
CA VAL A 187 12.40 -12.14 -12.77
C VAL A 187 12.66 -11.57 -14.17
N VAL A 188 11.61 -11.29 -14.96
CA VAL A 188 11.75 -10.69 -16.30
C VAL A 188 12.45 -9.33 -16.23
N HIS A 189 12.21 -8.57 -15.16
CA HIS A 189 12.86 -7.27 -14.95
C HIS A 189 14.17 -7.36 -14.13
N GLY A 190 14.69 -8.55 -13.86
CA GLY A 190 15.98 -8.74 -13.20
C GLY A 190 15.97 -8.50 -11.68
N PHE A 191 14.82 -8.73 -11.03
CA PHE A 191 14.64 -8.72 -9.58
C PHE A 191 14.53 -10.15 -9.05
N ASP A 192 15.20 -10.42 -7.94
CA ASP A 192 15.11 -11.70 -7.23
C ASP A 192 13.88 -11.70 -6.32
N PRO A 193 12.85 -12.54 -6.59
CA PRO A 193 11.66 -12.63 -5.74
C PRO A 193 11.99 -12.96 -4.28
N LYS A 194 13.06 -13.72 -4.02
CA LYS A 194 13.43 -14.10 -2.65
C LYS A 194 13.73 -12.86 -1.81
N ARG A 195 14.43 -11.88 -2.37
CA ARG A 195 14.77 -10.65 -1.66
C ARG A 195 13.55 -9.79 -1.29
N ILE A 196 12.41 -10.03 -1.95
CA ILE A 196 11.17 -9.28 -1.76
C ILE A 196 10.22 -10.03 -0.80
N PHE A 197 10.20 -11.36 -0.87
CA PHE A 197 9.25 -12.19 -0.11
C PHE A 197 9.84 -12.88 1.12
N ASP A 198 11.17 -12.90 1.27
CA ASP A 198 11.87 -13.48 2.42
C ASP A 198 12.01 -12.45 3.54
N ASP A 199 11.20 -12.60 4.60
CA ASP A 199 11.23 -11.70 5.75
C ASP A 199 12.46 -11.93 6.66
N SER A 200 13.35 -12.87 6.32
CA SER A 200 14.68 -12.97 6.96
C SER A 200 15.68 -11.94 6.45
N VAL A 201 15.41 -11.34 5.28
CA VAL A 201 16.21 -10.24 4.73
C VAL A 201 15.80 -8.94 5.42
N GLN A 202 16.62 -8.49 6.36
CA GLN A 202 16.42 -7.21 7.06
C GLN A 202 16.91 -6.03 6.23
N ASP A 203 16.10 -4.99 6.14
CA ASP A 203 16.46 -3.70 5.56
C ASP A 203 15.85 -2.52 6.35
N ILE A 204 15.93 -1.31 5.80
CA ILE A 204 15.46 -0.08 6.46
C ILE A 204 13.94 -0.03 6.68
N THR A 205 13.18 -0.90 6.04
CA THR A 205 11.72 -1.05 6.22
C THR A 205 11.36 -1.93 7.41
N ASP A 206 12.32 -2.66 7.98
CA ASP A 206 12.10 -3.56 9.10
C ASP A 206 12.45 -2.91 10.45
N ALA A 207 11.63 -3.15 11.46
CA ALA A 207 11.97 -2.81 12.84
C ALA A 207 12.85 -3.89 13.47
N GLU A 208 13.84 -3.51 14.28
CA GLU A 208 14.59 -4.48 15.09
C GLU A 208 13.63 -5.30 15.95
N LYS A 209 13.74 -6.64 15.88
CA LYS A 209 12.98 -7.51 16.79
C LYS A 209 13.33 -7.14 18.22
N PRO A 210 12.35 -6.89 19.11
CA PRO A 210 12.63 -6.54 20.48
C PRO A 210 13.49 -7.65 21.11
N ARG A 211 14.63 -7.25 21.67
CA ARG A 211 15.53 -8.17 22.39
C ARG A 211 14.76 -8.70 23.61
N ARG A 212 14.66 -10.02 23.72
CA ARG A 212 14.06 -10.71 24.88
C ARG A 212 14.94 -10.55 26.11
#